data_AF-A0AAU9UQI1-F1
#
_entry.id   AF-A0AAU9UQI1-F1
#
_cell.length_a   1.000
_cell.length_b   1.000
_cell.length_c   1.000
_cell.angle_alpha   90.00
_cell.angle_beta   90.00
_cell.angle_gamma   90.00
#
_symmetry.space_group_name_H-M   'P 1'
#
loop_
_entity.id
_entity.type
_entity.pdbx_description
1 polymer ?
#
loop_
_entity_poly.entity_id
_entity_poly.type
_entity_poly.pdbx_seq_one_letter_code
_entity_poly.pdbx_strand_id
1 'polypeptide(L)' 'MAQKTSAKEKEREFIIECIQLYRDLPALWNVKSKLCHDRDKKSMAYDLLLSKYQEMLPKANKDDLKKKI' A
#
# COMPACT_ATOMS: atom_id res chain seq x y z
N MET A 1 -3.27 27.32 -14.64
CA MET A 1 -2.79 26.01 -15.11
C MET A 1 -3.78 24.95 -14.66
N ALA A 2 -4.79 24.65 -15.46
CA ALA A 2 -5.79 23.63 -15.15
C ALA A 2 -5.47 22.39 -16.00
N GLN A 3 -4.69 21.47 -15.44
CA GLN A 3 -4.43 20.19 -16.08
C GLN A 3 -5.72 19.37 -16.00
N LYS A 4 -6.28 19.04 -17.17
CA LYS A 4 -7.30 18.01 -17.32
C LYS A 4 -6.66 16.68 -16.91
N THR A 5 -6.81 16.27 -15.66
CA THR A 5 -6.34 14.96 -15.20
C THR A 5 -7.05 13.87 -16.00
N SER A 6 -6.32 13.25 -16.93
CA SER A 6 -6.77 12.06 -17.63
C SER A 6 -6.81 10.89 -16.64
N ALA A 7 -7.74 9.95 -16.80
CA ALA A 7 -7.89 8.81 -15.88
C ALA A 7 -6.57 8.03 -15.64
N LYS A 8 -5.67 8.04 -16.64
CA LYS A 8 -4.34 7.43 -16.57
C LYS A 8 -3.38 8.13 -15.62
N GLU A 9 -3.49 9.45 -15.45
CA GLU A 9 -2.63 10.20 -14.52
C GLU A 9 -3.02 9.92 -13.08
N LYS A 10 -4.34 9.87 -12.80
CA LYS A 10 -4.86 9.49 -11.48
C LYS A 10 -4.43 8.08 -11.09
N GLU A 11 -4.46 7.14 -12.02
CA GLU A 11 -3.95 5.77 -11.80
C GLU A 11 -2.45 5.77 -11.50
N ARG A 12 -1.68 6.57 -12.23
CA ARG A 12 -0.24 6.69 -12.00
C ARG A 12 0.09 7.30 -10.64
N GLU A 13 -0.57 8.39 -10.26
CA GLU A 13 -0.41 9.03 -8.95
C GLU A 13 -0.79 8.06 -7.82
N PHE A 14 -1.89 7.33 -8.00
CA PHE A 14 -2.32 6.31 -7.05
C PHE A 14 -1.30 5.18 -6.88
N ILE A 15 -0.76 4.65 -7.99
CA ILE A 15 0.27 3.61 -7.94
C ILE A 15 1.53 4.14 -7.22
N ILE A 16 1.92 5.39 -7.48
CA ILE A 16 3.06 6.02 -6.79
C ILE A 16 2.79 6.13 -5.29
N GLU A 17 1.61 6.61 -4.88
CA GLU A 17 1.22 6.68 -3.47
C GLU A 17 1.24 5.29 -2.82
N CYS A 18 0.71 4.27 -3.48
CA CYS A 18 0.73 2.89 -2.99
C CYS A 18 2.16 2.36 -2.80
N ILE A 19 3.06 2.63 -3.76
CA ILE A 19 4.47 2.23 -3.68
C ILE A 19 5.20 2.98 -2.55
N GLN A 20 4.93 4.28 -2.40
CA GLN A 20 5.50 5.09 -1.32
C GLN A 20 5.03 4.59 0.04
N LEU A 21 3.72 4.35 0.21
CA LEU A 21 3.15 3.79 1.43
C LEU A 21 3.76 2.43 1.75
N TYR A 22 3.90 1.54 0.76
CA TYR A 22 4.55 0.26 0.94
C TYR A 22 6.00 0.39 1.40
N ARG A 23 6.78 1.33 0.82
CA ARG A 23 8.16 1.60 1.26
C ARG A 23 8.22 2.14 2.69
N ASP A 24 7.28 3.01 3.07
CA ASP A 24 7.21 3.60 4.42
C ASP A 24 6.77 2.61 5.50
N LEU A 25 6.31 1.42 5.09
CA LEU A 25 5.90 0.33 5.97
C LEU A 25 6.97 -0.78 6.03
N PRO A 26 8.11 -0.56 6.72
CA PRO A 26 9.16 -1.58 6.86
C PRO A 26 8.66 -2.83 7.60
N ALA A 27 7.53 -2.77 8.30
CA ALA A 27 6.90 -3.93 8.92
C ALA A 27 6.41 -4.98 7.89
N LEU A 28 6.24 -4.61 6.61
CA LEU A 28 5.77 -5.49 5.55
C LEU A 28 6.93 -6.16 4.80
N TRP A 29 7.95 -5.39 4.42
CA TRP A 29 9.03 -5.85 3.54
C TRP A 29 10.40 -5.98 4.24
N ASN A 30 10.63 -5.27 5.34
CA ASN A 30 11.91 -5.25 6.02
C ASN A 30 11.97 -6.28 7.14
N VAL A 31 12.28 -7.53 6.76
CA VAL A 31 12.42 -8.67 7.66
C VAL A 31 13.50 -8.48 8.74
N LYS A 32 14.47 -7.59 8.51
CA LYS A 32 15.53 -7.26 9.48
C LYS A 32 15.10 -6.20 10.50
N SER A 33 13.97 -5.52 10.27
CA SER A 33 13.46 -4.53 11.23
C SER A 33 12.72 -5.22 12.36
N LYS A 34 12.94 -4.79 13.61
CA LYS A 34 12.18 -5.24 14.78
C LYS A 34 10.66 -5.06 14.58
N LEU A 35 10.26 -4.07 13.78
CA LEU A 35 8.86 -3.79 13.43
C LEU A 35 8.18 -4.93 12.64
N CYS A 36 8.94 -5.75 11.91
CA CYS A 36 8.40 -6.92 11.22
C CYS A 36 8.09 -8.07 12.20
N HIS A 37 8.72 -8.06 13.38
CA HIS A 37 8.49 -9.04 14.45
C HIS A 37 7.21 -8.70 15.25
N ASP A 38 6.86 -7.42 15.35
CA ASP A 38 5.62 -6.97 15.96
C ASP A 38 4.40 -7.32 15.09
N ARG A 39 3.65 -8.35 15.52
CA ARG A 39 2.43 -8.79 14.84
C ARG A 39 1.39 -7.67 14.73
N ASP A 40 1.32 -6.82 15.74
CA ASP A 40 0.41 -5.67 15.78
C ASP A 40 0.77 -4.63 14.70
N LYS A 41 2.04 -4.20 14.67
CA LYS A 41 2.58 -3.28 13.65
C LYS A 41 2.44 -3.84 12.24
N LYS A 42 2.69 -5.14 12.07
CA LYS A 42 2.49 -5.82 10.79
C LYS A 42 1.03 -5.80 10.38
N SER A 43 0.10 -6.10 11.29
CA SER A 43 -1.34 -6.03 11.03
C SER A 43 -1.79 -4.62 10.65
N MET A 44 -1.37 -3.60 11.41
CA MET A 44 -1.64 -2.19 11.12
C MET A 44 -1.10 -1.75 9.76
N ALA A 45 0.12 -2.16 9.42
CA ALA A 45 0.72 -1.86 8.12
C ALA A 45 -0.08 -2.48 6.96
N TYR A 46 -0.53 -3.73 7.11
CA TYR A 46 -1.40 -4.38 6.12
C TYR A 46 -2.77 -3.69 6.02
N ASP A 47 -3.34 -3.25 7.15
CA ASP A 47 -4.62 -2.53 7.18
C ASP A 47 -4.52 -1.19 6.47
N LEU A 48 -3.47 -0.42 6.73
CA LEU A 48 -3.22 0.88 6.12
C LEU A 48 -2.99 0.75 4.60
N LEU A 49 -2.16 -0.20 4.17
CA LEU A 49 -1.92 -0.48 2.76
C LEU A 49 -3.21 -0.94 2.05
N LEU A 50 -3.98 -1.82 2.70
CA LEU A 50 -5.26 -2.28 2.16
C LEU A 50 -6.26 -1.15 2.01
N SER A 51 -6.41 -0.31 3.04
CA SER A 51 -7.36 0.81 3.02
C SER A 51 -7.08 1.73 1.84
N LYS A 52 -5.81 2.08 1.61
CA LYS A 52 -5.39 2.87 0.43
C LYS A 52 -5.68 2.13 -0.87
N TYR A 53 -5.37 0.84 -0.94
CA TYR A 53 -5.65 0.01 -2.12
C TYR A 53 -7.14 -0.06 -2.46
N GLN A 54 -8.01 -0.16 -1.44
CA GLN A 54 -9.46 -0.26 -1.60
C GLN A 54 -10.12 1.02 -2.10
N GLU A 55 -9.49 2.19 -1.93
CA GLU A 55 -9.99 3.45 -2.49
C GLU A 55 -10.06 3.43 -4.02
N MET A 56 -9.15 2.70 -4.69
CA MET A 56 -9.14 2.60 -6.15
C MET A 56 -9.46 1.19 -6.66
N LEU A 57 -9.08 0.17 -5.91
CA LEU A 57 -9.30 -1.24 -6.21
C LEU A 57 -10.15 -1.86 -5.08
N PRO A 58 -11.48 -1.72 -5.12
CA PRO A 58 -12.37 -2.28 -4.09
C PRO A 58 -12.30 -3.82 -3.97
N LYS A 59 -11.67 -4.50 -4.94
CA LYS A 59 -11.41 -5.94 -4.92
C LYS A 59 -10.09 -6.33 -4.24
N ALA A 60 -9.25 -5.37 -3.86
CA ALA A 60 -8.00 -5.65 -3.17
C ALA A 60 -8.30 -6.22 -1.78
N ASN A 61 -7.61 -7.30 -1.42
CA ASN A 61 -7.74 -7.98 -0.15
C ASN A 61 -6.36 -8.20 0.47
N LYS A 62 -6.29 -8.30 1.80
CA LYS A 62 -5.02 -8.59 2.52
C LYS A 62 -4.35 -9.86 2.01
N ASP A 63 -5.13 -10.83 1.54
CA ASP A 63 -4.62 -12.08 0.99
C ASP A 63 -3.87 -11.87 -0.34
N ASP A 64 -4.34 -10.95 -1.21
CA ASP A 64 -3.64 -10.59 -2.45
C ASP A 64 -2.33 -9.85 -2.15
N LEU A 65 -2.37 -8.94 -1.17
CA LEU A 65 -1.19 -8.24 -0.69
C LEU A 65 -0.15 -9.21 -0.10
N LYS A 66 -0.58 -10.14 0.75
CA LYS A 66 0.30 -11.16 1.34
C LYS A 66 0.92 -12.11 0.30
N LYS A 67 0.25 -12.37 -0.81
CA LYS A 67 0.78 -13.21 -1.90
C LYS A 67 1.80 -12.48 -2.78
N LYS A 68 1.83 -11.14 -2.75
CA LYS A 68 2.76 -10.31 -3.54
C LYS A 68 4.10 -10.05 -2.84
N ILE A 69 4.20 -10.30 -1.53
CA ILE A 69 5.33 -9.92 -0.65
C ILE A 69 6.04 -11.19 -0.17
#